data_AF-X0XS73-F1
#
_entry.id   AF-X0XS73-F1
#
_cell.length_a   1.000
_cell.length_b   1.000
_cell.length_c   1.000
_cell.angle_alpha   90.00
_cell.angle_beta   90.00
_cell.angle_gamma   90.00
#
_symmetry.space_group_name_H-M   'P 1'
#
loop_
_entity.id
_entity.type
_entity.pdbx_description
1 polymer ?
#
loop_
_entity_poly.entity_id
_entity_poly.type
_entity_poly.pdbx_seq_one_letter_code
_entity_poly.pdbx_strand_id
1 'polypeptide(L)'
;GQAKITKGYRLPAKYVIHTVGPVYHGKKEDAELLASCYVNSLALAGKHKLKSIAFPAISTGVYGYPLEEASPIALETTLEELAKYSSIERVVFALFSEKALKVYTDVLNTIRNPPGVKCLPAT
;
A
#
# COMPACT_ATOMS: atom_id res chain seq x y z
N GLY A 1 5.35 -10.91 2.21
CA GLY A 1 4.01 -11.30 1.74
C GLY A 1 2.95 -11.33 2.82
N GLN A 2 3.15 -12.05 3.95
CA GLN A 2 2.10 -12.23 4.97
C GLN A 2 1.91 -10.99 5.86
N ALA A 3 0.70 -10.82 6.39
CA ALA A 3 0.33 -9.73 7.30
C ALA A 3 -0.34 -10.22 8.60
N LYS A 4 -0.15 -9.50 9.70
CA LYS A 4 -0.81 -9.72 11.01
C LYS A 4 -1.28 -8.39 11.58
N ILE A 5 -2.37 -8.39 12.36
CA ILE A 5 -2.98 -7.18 12.92
C ILE A 5 -2.85 -7.14 14.44
N THR A 6 -2.51 -5.97 14.99
CA THR A 6 -2.51 -5.67 16.43
C THR A 6 -3.29 -4.39 16.71
N LYS A 7 -3.65 -4.15 17.98
CA LYS A 7 -4.14 -2.82 18.40
C LYS A 7 -3.03 -1.76 18.21
N GLY A 8 -3.43 -0.52 18.01
CA GLY A 8 -2.49 0.62 17.89
C GLY A 8 -2.01 1.21 19.22
N TYR A 9 -2.64 0.84 20.33
CA TYR A 9 -2.28 1.30 21.68
C TYR A 9 -2.24 2.82 21.81
N ARG A 10 -1.05 3.43 21.98
CA ARG A 10 -0.87 4.87 22.12
C ARG A 10 -0.89 5.62 20.78
N LEU A 11 -0.99 4.90 19.66
CA LEU A 11 -1.13 5.51 18.35
C LEU A 11 -2.56 6.02 18.15
N PRO A 12 -2.75 7.12 17.40
CA PRO A 12 -4.09 7.56 16.97
C PRO A 12 -4.83 6.50 16.12
N ALA A 13 -4.08 5.65 15.42
CA ALA A 13 -4.62 4.53 14.64
C ALA A 13 -5.17 3.43 15.57
N LYS A 14 -6.37 2.93 15.27
CA LYS A 14 -7.00 1.85 16.05
C LYS A 14 -6.20 0.54 16.01
N TYR A 15 -5.58 0.27 14.87
CA TYR A 15 -4.82 -0.95 14.61
C TYR A 15 -3.52 -0.66 13.87
N VAL A 16 -2.57 -1.57 14.00
CA VAL A 16 -1.38 -1.65 13.14
C VAL A 16 -1.42 -3.00 12.43
N ILE A 17 -1.32 -2.97 11.10
CA ILE A 17 -1.17 -4.17 10.29
C ILE A 17 0.32 -4.29 9.94
N HIS A 18 0.95 -5.31 10.47
CA HIS A 18 2.35 -5.64 10.29
C HIS A 18 2.47 -6.56 9.09
N THR A 19 3.25 -6.18 8.09
CA THR A 19 3.55 -7.00 6.91
C THR A 19 5.04 -6.99 6.65
N VAL A 20 5.58 -8.10 6.16
CA VAL A 20 7.00 -8.23 5.83
C VAL A 20 7.15 -8.20 4.32
N GLY A 21 7.66 -7.08 3.80
CA GLY A 21 8.02 -6.94 2.39
C GLY A 21 9.24 -7.77 2.00
N PRO A 22 9.47 -8.01 0.70
CA PRO A 22 10.67 -8.70 0.22
C PRO A 22 11.93 -7.85 0.45
N VAL A 23 13.06 -8.53 0.66
CA VAL A 23 14.39 -7.96 0.37
C VAL A 23 14.57 -8.05 -1.14
N TYR A 24 14.88 -6.93 -1.80
CA TYR A 24 14.91 -6.86 -3.25
C TYR A 24 16.17 -7.50 -3.83
N HIS A 25 15.98 -8.40 -4.79
CA HIS A 25 17.03 -9.09 -5.54
C HIS A 25 16.85 -8.94 -7.07
N GLY A 26 15.88 -8.14 -7.52
CA GLY A 26 15.56 -7.96 -8.94
C GLY A 26 14.90 -9.18 -9.58
N LYS A 27 14.25 -10.04 -8.78
CA LYS A 27 13.59 -11.25 -9.29
C LYS A 27 12.08 -11.07 -9.37
N LYS A 28 11.42 -11.89 -10.21
CA LYS A 28 9.96 -11.85 -10.38
C LYS A 28 9.21 -12.05 -9.05
N GLU A 29 9.75 -12.91 -8.19
CA GLU A 29 9.18 -13.23 -6.89
C GLU A 29 9.12 -12.01 -5.95
N ASP A 30 10.01 -11.02 -6.12
CA ASP A 30 10.01 -9.80 -5.31
C ASP A 30 8.73 -9.01 -5.57
N ALA A 31 8.30 -8.89 -6.84
CA ALA A 31 7.06 -8.20 -7.20
C ALA A 31 5.83 -8.92 -6.62
N GLU A 32 5.79 -10.26 -6.72
CA GLU A 32 4.69 -11.07 -6.18
C GLU A 32 4.60 -10.96 -4.65
N LEU A 33 5.74 -10.96 -3.96
CA LEU A 33 5.81 -10.80 -2.51
C LEU A 33 5.43 -9.39 -2.06
N LEU A 34 5.80 -8.35 -2.82
CA LEU A 34 5.40 -6.97 -2.56
C LEU A 34 3.90 -6.80 -2.74
N ALA A 35 3.33 -7.25 -3.86
CA ALA A 35 1.89 -7.23 -4.11
C ALA A 35 1.12 -7.94 -2.98
N SER A 36 1.59 -9.13 -2.57
CA SER A 36 1.01 -9.89 -1.46
C SER A 36 0.95 -9.09 -0.15
N CYS A 37 1.89 -8.17 0.10
CA CYS A 37 1.85 -7.33 1.30
C CYS A 37 0.64 -6.40 1.32
N TYR A 38 0.30 -5.79 0.19
CA TYR A 38 -0.86 -4.92 0.04
C TYR A 38 -2.16 -5.73 0.09
N VAL A 39 -2.25 -6.83 -0.66
CA VAL A 39 -3.42 -7.75 -0.68
C VAL A 39 -3.76 -8.22 0.73
N ASN A 40 -2.80 -8.81 1.45
CA ASN A 40 -3.06 -9.37 2.77
C ASN A 40 -3.37 -8.30 3.81
N SER A 41 -2.81 -7.09 3.66
CA SER A 41 -3.12 -5.98 4.56
C SER A 41 -4.53 -5.43 4.34
N LEU A 42 -4.95 -5.26 3.09
CA LEU A 42 -6.30 -4.85 2.73
C LEU A 42 -7.35 -5.90 3.15
N ALA A 43 -7.02 -7.19 2.99
CA ALA A 43 -7.88 -8.28 3.46
C ALA A 43 -8.12 -8.24 4.97
N LEU A 44 -7.07 -7.98 5.76
CA LEU A 44 -7.21 -7.79 7.21
C LEU A 44 -8.01 -6.54 7.55
N ALA A 45 -7.79 -5.42 6.85
CA ALA A 45 -8.56 -4.20 7.07
C ALA A 45 -10.06 -4.41 6.77
N GLY A 46 -10.38 -5.07 5.66
CA GLY A 46 -11.75 -5.43 5.27
C GLY A 46 -12.41 -6.38 6.26
N LYS A 47 -11.70 -7.44 6.70
CA LYS A 47 -12.17 -8.39 7.73
C LYS A 47 -12.53 -7.69 9.04
N HIS A 48 -11.75 -6.67 9.42
CA HIS A 48 -11.98 -5.86 10.62
C HIS A 48 -12.91 -4.66 10.39
N LYS A 49 -13.51 -4.54 9.19
CA LYS A 49 -14.43 -3.46 8.80
C LYS A 49 -13.84 -2.07 9.03
N LEU A 50 -12.55 -1.90 8.76
CA LEU A 50 -11.87 -0.62 8.90
C LEU A 50 -12.25 0.31 7.74
N LYS A 51 -12.47 1.59 8.07
CA LYS A 51 -12.81 2.64 7.10
C LYS A 51 -11.61 3.26 6.40
N SER A 52 -10.44 3.21 7.01
CA SER A 52 -9.23 3.77 6.45
C SER A 52 -7.99 2.98 6.81
N ILE A 53 -6.99 3.05 5.93
CA ILE A 53 -5.67 2.44 6.10
C ILE A 53 -4.61 3.34 5.47
N ALA A 54 -3.43 3.38 6.07
CA ALA A 54 -2.27 4.08 5.51
C ALA A 54 -1.14 3.09 5.25
N PHE A 55 -0.48 3.21 4.11
CA PHE A 55 0.69 2.43 3.72
C PHE A 55 1.93 3.32 3.64
N PRO A 56 3.08 2.91 4.20
CA PRO A 56 4.37 3.45 3.78
C PRO A 56 4.75 2.89 2.40
N ALA A 57 5.84 3.38 1.80
CA ALA A 57 6.44 2.76 0.63
C ALA A 57 7.18 1.46 1.01
N ILE A 58 6.43 0.36 1.16
CA ILE A 58 6.93 -0.95 1.66
C ILE A 58 8.14 -1.41 0.84
N SER A 59 9.18 -1.92 1.54
CA SER A 59 10.45 -2.40 0.99
C SER A 59 11.39 -1.38 0.34
N THR A 60 11.02 -0.10 0.22
CA THR A 60 11.82 0.92 -0.48
C THR A 60 12.91 1.60 0.36
N GLY A 61 13.08 1.17 1.61
CA GLY A 61 14.15 1.61 2.52
C GLY A 61 15.27 0.59 2.60
N VAL A 62 15.52 0.06 3.80
CA VAL A 62 16.60 -0.92 4.08
C VAL A 62 16.53 -2.18 3.20
N TYR A 63 15.34 -2.54 2.71
CA TYR A 63 15.15 -3.71 1.84
C TYR A 63 15.44 -3.44 0.36
N GLY A 64 15.77 -2.20 -0.01
CA GLY A 64 16.41 -1.85 -1.28
C GLY A 64 15.52 -1.92 -2.52
N TYR A 65 14.19 -2.05 -2.39
CA TYR A 65 13.31 -2.09 -3.55
C TYR A 65 13.28 -0.71 -4.24
N PRO A 66 13.63 -0.60 -5.53
CA PRO A 66 13.57 0.68 -6.25
C PRO A 66 12.17 1.29 -6.20
N LEU A 67 12.09 2.59 -5.89
CA LEU A 67 10.80 3.30 -5.77
C LEU A 67 9.99 3.21 -7.05
N GLU A 68 10.67 3.39 -8.17
CA GLU A 68 10.11 3.43 -9.52
C GLU A 68 9.53 2.06 -9.95
N GLU A 69 10.05 0.97 -9.40
CA GLU A 69 9.52 -0.40 -9.62
C GLU A 69 8.47 -0.79 -8.58
N ALA A 70 8.60 -0.31 -7.34
CA ALA A 70 7.69 -0.64 -6.25
C ALA A 70 6.36 0.12 -6.33
N SER A 71 6.38 1.39 -6.76
CA SER A 71 5.19 2.25 -6.72
C SER A 71 4.06 1.81 -7.66
N PRO A 72 4.32 1.32 -8.91
CA PRO A 72 3.26 0.76 -9.74
C PRO A 72 2.59 -0.43 -9.06
N ILE A 73 3.39 -1.38 -8.54
CA ILE A 73 2.89 -2.56 -7.82
C ILE A 73 2.03 -2.14 -6.63
N ALA A 74 2.49 -1.18 -5.84
CA ALA A 74 1.78 -0.69 -4.66
C ALA A 74 0.41 -0.07 -5.03
N LEU A 75 0.38 0.79 -6.03
CA LEU A 75 -0.81 1.53 -6.45
C LEU A 75 -1.81 0.63 -7.17
N GLU A 76 -1.35 -0.13 -8.19
CA GLU A 76 -2.20 -1.02 -8.99
C GLU A 76 -2.84 -2.09 -8.11
N THR A 77 -2.03 -2.79 -7.31
CA THR A 77 -2.54 -3.82 -6.39
C THR A 77 -3.57 -3.22 -5.42
N THR A 78 -3.31 -2.03 -4.88
CA THR A 78 -4.25 -1.38 -3.96
C THR A 78 -5.57 -1.05 -4.65
N LEU A 79 -5.53 -0.49 -5.86
CA LEU A 79 -6.73 -0.12 -6.61
C LEU A 79 -7.56 -1.35 -7.01
N GLU A 80 -6.92 -2.43 -7.44
CA GLU A 80 -7.58 -3.70 -7.77
C GLU A 80 -8.24 -4.35 -6.55
N GLU A 81 -7.57 -4.34 -5.40
CA GLU A 81 -8.08 -4.95 -4.17
C GLU A 81 -9.20 -4.13 -3.51
N LEU A 82 -9.19 -2.80 -3.65
CA LEU A 82 -10.21 -1.94 -3.04
C LEU A 82 -11.63 -2.26 -3.50
N ALA A 83 -11.80 -2.74 -4.74
CA ALA A 83 -13.10 -3.15 -5.27
C ALA A 83 -13.75 -4.29 -4.47
N LYS A 84 -12.97 -5.06 -3.70
CA LYS A 84 -13.44 -6.21 -2.91
C LYS A 84 -13.96 -5.82 -1.52
N TYR A 85 -13.64 -4.62 -1.04
CA TYR A 85 -13.84 -4.24 0.36
C TYR A 85 -14.61 -2.91 0.50
N SER A 86 -15.94 -2.99 0.50
CA SER A 86 -16.82 -1.81 0.63
C SER A 86 -16.68 -1.06 1.96
N SER A 87 -16.07 -1.66 2.98
CA SER A 87 -15.82 -0.98 4.25
C SER A 87 -14.71 0.05 4.17
N ILE A 88 -13.76 -0.08 3.23
CA ILE A 88 -12.58 0.79 3.13
C ILE A 88 -12.94 1.99 2.28
N GLU A 89 -13.05 3.16 2.91
CA GLU A 89 -13.45 4.42 2.29
C GLU A 89 -12.23 5.27 1.88
N ARG A 90 -11.05 5.02 2.47
CA ARG A 90 -9.83 5.81 2.22
C ARG A 90 -8.56 4.99 2.39
N VAL A 91 -7.69 5.03 1.38
CA VAL A 91 -6.29 4.58 1.47
C VAL A 91 -5.37 5.79 1.36
N VAL A 92 -4.36 5.86 2.22
CA VAL A 92 -3.34 6.92 2.21
C VAL A 92 -1.97 6.30 1.98
N PHE A 93 -1.21 6.81 1.02
CA PHE A 93 0.21 6.51 0.89
C PHE A 93 1.01 7.56 1.68
N ALA A 94 1.48 7.18 2.86
CA ALA A 94 2.25 8.03 3.78
C ALA A 94 3.73 7.99 3.41
N LEU A 95 4.13 8.82 2.45
CA LEU A 95 5.47 8.84 1.86
C LEU A 95 6.38 9.78 2.64
N PHE A 96 7.58 9.30 2.98
CA PHE A 96 8.50 10.02 3.87
C PHE A 96 9.29 11.14 3.17
N SER A 97 9.45 11.11 1.84
CA SER A 97 10.28 12.06 1.11
C SER A 97 9.56 12.66 -0.10
N GLU A 98 9.98 13.86 -0.51
CA GLU A 98 9.51 14.52 -1.73
C GLU A 98 9.80 13.67 -2.97
N LYS A 99 10.95 12.97 -3.01
CA LYS A 99 11.27 12.03 -4.09
C LYS A 99 10.20 10.96 -4.20
N ALA A 100 9.86 10.30 -3.09
CA ALA A 100 8.84 9.26 -3.08
C ALA A 100 7.47 9.84 -3.48
N LEU A 101 7.10 11.02 -2.97
CA LEU A 101 5.86 11.70 -3.35
C LEU A 101 5.80 11.97 -4.85
N LYS A 102 6.88 12.47 -5.45
CA LYS A 102 6.96 12.74 -6.88
C LYS A 102 6.75 11.46 -7.68
N VAL A 103 7.49 10.39 -7.37
CA VAL A 103 7.41 9.11 -8.08
C VAL A 103 5.99 8.51 -7.98
N TYR A 104 5.40 8.48 -6.79
CA TYR A 104 4.04 7.98 -6.62
C TYR A 104 3.01 8.85 -7.36
N THR A 105 3.18 10.17 -7.38
CA THR A 105 2.28 11.08 -8.12
C THR A 105 2.39 10.86 -9.62
N ASP A 106 3.61 10.75 -10.15
CA ASP A 106 3.87 10.48 -11.56
C ASP A 106 3.22 9.16 -11.99
N VAL A 107 3.42 8.08 -11.22
CA VAL A 107 2.80 6.77 -11.50
C VAL A 107 1.28 6.84 -11.38
N LEU A 108 0.74 7.47 -10.34
CA LEU A 108 -0.71 7.61 -10.16
C LEU A 108 -1.39 8.32 -11.34
N ASN A 109 -0.72 9.30 -11.94
CA ASN A 109 -1.22 10.00 -13.13
C ASN A 109 -1.24 9.12 -14.39
N THR A 110 -0.49 8.02 -14.42
CA THR A 110 -0.49 7.05 -15.53
C THR A 110 -1.51 5.93 -15.37
N ILE A 111 -1.97 5.66 -14.13
CA ILE A 111 -2.91 4.58 -13.84
C ILE A 111 -4.35 5.03 -14.08
N ARG A 112 -5.14 4.19 -14.75
CA ARG A 112 -6.58 4.42 -14.91
C ARG A 112 -7.31 4.07 -13.61
N ASN A 113 -8.03 5.03 -13.04
CA ASN A 113 -8.83 4.79 -11.84
C ASN A 113 -9.98 3.79 -12.13
N PRO A 114 -10.20 2.79 -11.25
CA PRO A 114 -11.39 1.97 -11.32
C PRO A 114 -12.66 2.79 -11.01
N PRO A 115 -13.85 2.36 -11.49
CA PRO A 115 -15.11 3.05 -11.23
C PRO A 115 -15.35 3.26 -9.73
N GLY A 116 -15.72 4.48 -9.34
CA GLY A 116 -16.02 4.81 -7.94
C GLY A 116 -14.80 5.10 -7.05
N VAL A 117 -13.57 4.99 -7.57
CA VAL A 117 -12.36 5.38 -6.84
C VAL A 117 -11.88 6.75 -7.32
N LYS A 118 -11.70 7.67 -6.38
CA LYS A 118 -11.10 8.99 -6.63
C LYS A 118 -9.70 9.04 -6.06
N CYS A 119 -8.71 9.11 -6.94
CA CYS A 119 -7.33 9.38 -6.58
C CYS A 119 -7.12 10.88 -6.44
N LEU A 120 -6.54 11.31 -5.31
CA LEU A 120 -6.29 12.71 -4.99
C LEU A 120 -4.80 12.89 -4.70
N PRO A 121 -4.16 13.96 -5.19
CA PRO A 121 -2.80 14.29 -4.78
C PRO A 121 -2.78 14.60 -3.28
N ALA A 122 -1.61 14.38 -2.65
CA ALA A 122 -1.41 14.76 -1.26
C ALA A 122 -1.55 16.29 -1.13
N THR A 123 -2.54 16.73 -0.34
CA THR A 123 -2.70 18.12 0.11
C THR A 123 -2.07 18.30 1.48
#